data_AF-A0A7J7RAS2-F1
#
_entry.id   AF-A0A7J7RAS2-F1
#
_cell.length_a   1.000
_cell.length_b   1.000
_cell.length_c   1.000
_cell.angle_alpha   90.00
_cell.angle_beta   90.00
_cell.angle_gamma   90.00
#
_symmetry.space_group_name_H-M   'P 1'
#
loop_
_entity.id
_entity.type
_entity.pdbx_description
1 polymer ?
#
loop_
_entity_poly.entity_id
_entity_poly.type
_entity_poly.pdbx_seq_one_letter_code
_entity_poly.pdbx_strand_id
1 'polypeptide(L)'
;MAGYLRVVRSLGRASGSGPAWAPAALTGPNLQEQPRRHYADKRIKVAKPVVEMDGDEMTRIIWQFIKEKLILPHVDVQLKYFDLGLPHRDKTDDQVTIDSALATQKYSVAVKCATITPDEARVEEFKLKKMWKSPNGTIRNILGGTVFREPIICKNIPRLVPGWTKPITIGRHAHGDQYKATDFVADRAGKFKMVFTPKDGSSPKEWEVYNFPAGGVGMGMYNTDEREGVPFLGRGLALGGPCQEPLFLPAVHLGLCAQLLPVCHPEEVAAVHEHQKHHPESLRRALQGHLPGDL
;
A
#
# COMPACT_ATOMS: atom_id res chain seq x y z
N MET A 1 2.09 -55.19 26.50
CA MET A 1 2.48 -55.74 27.83
C MET A 1 3.61 -54.88 28.34
N ALA A 2 3.30 -53.81 29.07
CA ALA A 2 3.41 -53.75 30.54
C ALA A 2 4.89 -53.67 30.99
N GLY A 3 5.34 -52.72 31.79
CA GLY A 3 4.63 -51.71 32.55
C GLY A 3 5.61 -50.84 33.34
N TYR A 4 5.04 -49.75 33.87
CA TYR A 4 5.57 -48.84 34.86
C TYR A 4 6.34 -49.50 36.01
N LEU A 5 7.35 -48.82 36.56
CA LEU A 5 7.52 -48.78 38.02
C LEU A 5 8.23 -47.52 38.53
N ARG A 6 7.58 -46.94 39.54
CA ARG A 6 7.89 -45.75 40.32
C ARG A 6 8.88 -46.10 41.44
N VAL A 7 9.80 -45.17 41.65
CA VAL A 7 10.49 -44.74 42.88
C VAL A 7 10.08 -45.42 44.20
N VAL A 8 11.08 -45.87 44.98
CA VAL A 8 11.04 -45.87 46.45
C VAL A 8 12.38 -45.37 47.00
N ARG A 9 12.30 -44.39 47.90
CA ARG A 9 13.39 -43.83 48.73
C ARG A 9 13.86 -44.85 49.77
N SER A 10 15.15 -44.83 50.09
CA SER A 10 15.64 -45.25 51.41
C SER A 10 16.71 -44.28 51.90
N LEU A 11 16.51 -43.79 53.12
CA LEU A 11 17.43 -42.96 53.89
C LEU A 11 18.38 -43.89 54.65
N GLY A 12 19.69 -43.67 54.52
CA GLY A 12 20.72 -44.28 55.36
C GLY A 12 21.69 -43.21 55.85
N ARG A 13 21.68 -42.94 57.17
CA ARG A 13 22.67 -42.13 57.88
C ARG A 13 24.00 -42.89 57.94
N ALA A 14 25.10 -42.19 57.69
CA ALA A 14 26.39 -42.55 58.27
C ALA A 14 27.22 -41.29 58.58
N SER A 15 27.75 -41.29 59.79
CA SER A 15 28.59 -40.32 60.48
C SER A 15 30.02 -40.27 59.93
N GLY A 16 30.64 -39.09 59.96
CA GLY A 16 32.07 -38.96 59.72
C GLY A 16 32.56 -37.53 59.96
N SER A 17 33.33 -37.36 61.03
CA SER A 17 34.00 -36.13 61.48
C SER A 17 35.13 -35.68 60.54
N GLY A 18 35.20 -34.39 60.25
CA GLY A 18 36.31 -33.74 59.53
C GLY A 18 36.39 -32.24 59.85
N PRO A 19 37.57 -31.61 59.76
CA PRO A 19 37.95 -30.44 60.55
C PRO A 19 37.39 -29.11 60.02
N ALA A 20 37.22 -28.14 60.92
CA ALA A 20 36.73 -26.80 60.65
C ALA A 20 37.64 -26.05 59.66
N TRP A 21 37.11 -25.79 58.45
CA TRP A 21 37.73 -24.98 57.41
C TRP A 21 37.07 -23.59 57.40
N ALA A 22 37.86 -22.53 57.63
CA ALA A 22 37.42 -21.14 57.52
C ALA A 22 36.98 -20.82 56.08
N PRO A 23 35.89 -20.08 55.84
CA PRO A 23 35.39 -19.89 54.48
C PRO A 23 36.40 -19.08 53.66
N ALA A 24 37.02 -19.74 52.68
CA ALA A 24 37.71 -19.07 51.60
C ALA A 24 36.67 -18.29 50.81
N ALA A 25 36.82 -16.97 50.74
CA ALA A 25 36.00 -16.11 49.91
C ALA A 25 36.15 -16.56 48.45
N LEU A 26 35.10 -17.19 47.92
CA LEU A 26 34.96 -17.49 46.50
C LEU A 26 34.71 -16.18 45.77
N THR A 27 35.78 -15.60 45.24
CA THR A 27 35.68 -14.57 44.20
C THR A 27 35.00 -15.23 42.99
N GLY A 28 33.81 -14.74 42.65
CA GLY A 28 33.07 -15.22 41.49
C GLY A 28 33.90 -15.07 40.21
N PRO A 29 33.63 -15.89 39.17
CA PRO A 29 34.32 -15.75 37.90
C PRO A 29 34.09 -14.34 37.38
N ASN A 30 35.19 -13.62 37.19
CA ASN A 30 35.22 -12.34 36.52
C ASN A 30 34.60 -12.55 35.13
N LEU A 31 33.38 -12.06 34.94
CA LEU A 31 32.79 -11.92 33.61
C LEU A 31 33.65 -10.88 32.90
N GLN A 32 34.73 -11.34 32.28
CA GLN A 32 35.43 -10.56 31.28
C GLN A 32 34.40 -10.22 30.22
N GLU A 33 33.90 -8.98 30.25
CA GLU A 33 33.26 -8.37 29.09
C GLU A 33 34.21 -8.62 27.92
N GLN A 34 33.74 -9.40 26.94
CA GLN A 34 34.48 -9.53 25.70
C GLN A 34 34.73 -8.11 25.20
N PRO A 35 35.95 -7.78 24.77
CA PRO A 35 36.24 -6.45 24.26
C PRO A 35 35.28 -6.21 23.10
N ARG A 36 34.26 -5.38 23.32
CA ARG A 36 33.47 -4.80 22.25
C ARG A 36 34.50 -4.13 21.38
N ARG A 37 34.81 -4.74 20.24
CA ARG A 37 35.66 -4.12 19.24
C ARG A 37 34.99 -2.81 18.90
N HIS A 38 35.53 -1.71 19.44
CA HIS A 38 35.19 -0.36 19.04
C HIS A 38 35.74 -0.18 17.64
N TYR A 39 35.06 -0.80 16.67
CA TYR A 39 35.04 -0.24 15.34
C TYR A 39 34.38 1.13 15.52
N ALA A 40 35.11 2.21 15.23
CA ALA A 40 34.49 3.51 15.00
C ALA A 40 33.25 3.24 14.14
N ASP A 41 32.08 3.68 14.59
CA ASP A 41 30.82 3.31 13.99
C ASP A 41 30.78 3.84 12.54
N LYS A 42 31.17 2.99 11.59
CA LYS A 42 31.26 3.32 10.15
C LYS A 42 29.88 3.43 9.50
N ARG A 43 28.80 3.26 10.29
CA ARG A 43 27.44 3.34 9.79
C ARG A 43 27.07 4.78 9.46
N ILE A 44 26.36 4.94 8.35
CA ILE A 44 25.81 6.22 7.91
C ILE A 44 24.78 6.67 8.94
N LYS A 45 24.97 7.86 9.52
CA LYS A 45 24.06 8.43 10.51
C LYS A 45 22.88 9.08 9.84
N VAL A 46 21.67 8.62 10.17
CA VAL A 46 20.42 9.20 9.65
C VAL A 46 19.75 10.02 10.74
N ALA A 47 19.54 11.31 10.48
CA ALA A 47 19.03 12.25 11.47
C ALA A 47 17.54 12.07 11.81
N LYS A 48 16.72 11.62 10.84
CA LYS A 48 15.27 11.45 10.99
C LYS A 48 14.89 9.97 10.87
N PRO A 49 13.84 9.52 11.58
CA PRO A 49 13.40 8.15 11.51
C PRO A 49 12.70 7.83 10.18
N VAL A 50 12.63 6.54 9.86
CA VAL A 50 11.84 6.00 8.75
C VAL A 50 10.77 5.07 9.31
N VAL A 51 9.55 5.14 8.76
CA VAL A 51 8.48 4.20 9.11
C VAL A 51 8.73 2.88 8.39
N GLU A 52 8.74 1.79 9.14
CA GLU A 52 8.88 0.43 8.62
C GLU A 52 7.55 -0.30 8.78
N MET A 53 7.00 -0.77 7.67
CA MET A 53 5.77 -1.58 7.63
C MET A 53 6.14 -3.00 7.19
N ASP A 54 6.11 -3.94 8.14
CA ASP A 54 6.40 -5.35 7.88
C ASP A 54 5.27 -6.04 7.10
N GLY A 55 5.50 -7.26 6.63
CA GLY A 55 4.63 -7.95 5.68
C GLY A 55 4.41 -9.42 5.97
N ASP A 56 4.05 -10.14 4.92
CA ASP A 56 3.58 -11.53 4.97
C ASP A 56 4.42 -12.48 4.08
N GLU A 57 4.26 -13.79 4.31
CA GLU A 57 4.79 -14.89 3.50
C GLU A 57 6.30 -14.77 3.18
N MET A 58 6.70 -15.08 1.94
CA MET A 58 8.10 -15.04 1.50
C MET A 58 8.70 -13.63 1.61
N THR A 59 7.88 -12.59 1.43
CA THR A 59 8.38 -11.22 1.49
C THR A 59 8.80 -10.82 2.89
N ARG A 60 8.13 -11.33 3.94
CA ARG A 60 8.55 -11.12 5.34
C ARG A 60 9.94 -11.70 5.62
N ILE A 61 10.22 -12.91 5.12
CA ILE A 61 11.53 -13.56 5.29
C ILE A 61 12.63 -12.78 4.56
N ILE A 62 12.38 -12.39 3.31
CA ILE A 62 13.33 -11.59 2.52
C ILE A 62 13.54 -10.22 3.16
N TRP A 63 12.49 -9.59 3.70
CA TRP A 63 12.56 -8.30 4.36
C TRP A 63 13.49 -8.33 5.57
N GLN A 64 13.39 -9.37 6.41
CA GLN A 64 14.29 -9.57 7.53
C GLN A 64 15.76 -9.64 7.07
N PHE A 65 16.05 -10.41 6.01
CA PHE A 65 17.41 -10.49 5.46
C PHE A 65 17.92 -9.14 4.97
N ILE A 66 17.11 -8.41 4.18
CA ILE A 66 17.49 -7.07 3.66
C ILE A 66 17.82 -6.15 4.83
N LYS A 67 16.94 -6.07 5.82
CA LYS A 67 17.12 -5.21 7.00
C LYS A 67 18.38 -5.55 7.78
N GLU A 68 18.55 -6.82 8.15
CA GLU A 68 19.62 -7.25 9.07
C GLU A 68 20.99 -7.36 8.39
N LYS A 69 21.04 -7.70 7.09
CA LYS A 69 22.30 -7.97 6.39
C LYS A 69 22.73 -6.84 5.46
N LEU A 70 21.80 -6.07 4.90
CA LEU A 70 22.12 -5.06 3.88
C LEU A 70 21.94 -3.62 4.38
N ILE A 71 21.03 -3.37 5.33
CA ILE A 71 20.75 -2.00 5.81
C ILE A 71 21.43 -1.71 7.15
N LEU A 72 21.02 -2.37 8.23
CA LEU A 72 21.47 -2.05 9.59
C LEU A 72 22.98 -2.18 9.86
N PRO A 73 23.73 -3.07 9.16
CA PRO A 73 25.19 -3.10 9.29
C PRO A 73 25.89 -1.85 8.73
N HIS A 74 25.22 -1.09 7.86
CA HIS A 74 25.80 0.04 7.13
C HIS A 74 25.12 1.37 7.42
N VAL A 75 23.90 1.36 7.98
CA VAL A 75 23.09 2.56 8.22
C VAL A 75 22.56 2.53 9.65
N ASP A 76 22.85 3.59 10.40
CA ASP A 76 22.32 3.82 11.74
C ASP A 76 21.07 4.71 11.61
N VAL A 77 19.93 4.06 11.40
CA VAL A 77 18.63 4.69 11.18
C VAL A 77 17.65 4.25 12.26
N GLN A 78 16.87 5.20 12.76
CA GLN A 78 15.76 4.90 13.66
C GLN A 78 14.56 4.41 12.86
N LEU A 79 14.13 3.17 13.09
CA LEU A 79 12.96 2.60 12.43
C LEU A 79 11.75 2.67 13.37
N LYS A 80 10.66 3.29 12.90
CA LYS A 80 9.35 3.22 13.55
C LYS A 80 8.61 2.01 13.00
N TYR A 81 8.72 0.89 13.71
CA TYR A 81 8.25 -0.41 13.28
C TYR A 81 6.74 -0.59 13.50
N PHE A 82 6.06 -1.06 12.46
CA PHE A 82 4.65 -1.48 12.47
C PHE A 82 4.53 -2.83 11.78
N ASP A 83 4.01 -3.84 12.49
CA ASP A 83 3.80 -5.16 11.91
C ASP A 83 2.46 -5.19 11.16
N LEU A 84 2.48 -5.09 9.82
CA LEU A 84 1.27 -5.23 9.00
C LEU A 84 1.03 -6.68 8.55
N GLY A 85 1.73 -7.64 9.14
CA GLY A 85 1.43 -9.06 8.95
C GLY A 85 -0.02 -9.35 9.31
N LEU A 86 -0.67 -10.20 8.52
CA LEU A 86 -2.09 -10.51 8.63
C LEU A 86 -2.51 -10.93 10.06
N PRO A 87 -1.76 -11.77 10.80
CA PRO A 87 -2.10 -12.09 12.19
C PRO A 87 -2.11 -10.88 13.13
N HIS A 88 -1.18 -9.93 12.95
CA HIS A 88 -1.11 -8.74 13.80
C HIS A 88 -2.21 -7.72 13.45
N ARG A 89 -2.53 -7.58 12.16
CA ARG A 89 -3.69 -6.80 11.72
C ARG A 89 -4.98 -7.35 12.31
N ASP A 90 -5.20 -8.66 12.24
CA ASP A 90 -6.40 -9.27 12.84
C ASP A 90 -6.47 -9.07 14.36
N LYS A 91 -5.33 -9.21 15.05
CA LYS A 91 -5.23 -8.96 16.49
C LYS A 91 -5.60 -7.53 16.88
N THR A 92 -5.21 -6.54 16.07
CA THR A 92 -5.40 -5.11 16.33
C THR A 92 -6.65 -4.52 15.67
N ASP A 93 -7.52 -5.36 15.11
CA ASP A 93 -8.69 -4.94 14.35
C ASP A 93 -8.35 -3.97 13.21
N ASP A 94 -7.21 -4.21 12.55
CA ASP A 94 -6.57 -3.43 11.48
C ASP A 94 -6.13 -2.00 11.88
N GLN A 95 -6.15 -1.68 13.18
CA GLN A 95 -5.71 -0.37 13.69
C GLN A 95 -4.22 -0.09 13.39
N VAL A 96 -3.37 -1.13 13.43
CA VAL A 96 -1.93 -0.99 13.11
C VAL A 96 -1.69 -0.43 11.70
N THR A 97 -2.58 -0.75 10.74
CA THR A 97 -2.51 -0.24 9.38
C THR A 97 -2.74 1.27 9.35
N ILE A 98 -3.73 1.76 10.09
CA ILE A 98 -4.05 3.19 10.22
C ILE A 98 -2.91 3.92 10.93
N ASP A 99 -2.43 3.38 12.04
CA ASP A 99 -1.36 3.97 12.84
C ASP A 99 -0.07 4.13 12.02
N SER A 100 0.26 3.13 11.20
CA SER A 100 1.42 3.18 10.30
C SER A 100 1.30 4.30 9.25
N ALA A 101 0.09 4.56 8.73
CA ALA A 101 -0.16 5.63 7.78
C ALA A 101 -0.03 7.01 8.46
N LEU A 102 -0.59 7.18 9.66
CA LEU A 102 -0.46 8.43 10.44
C LEU A 102 0.99 8.69 10.84
N ALA A 103 1.74 7.65 11.22
CA ALA A 103 3.17 7.75 11.45
C ALA A 103 3.93 8.19 10.18
N THR A 104 3.49 7.73 9.01
CA THR A 104 4.07 8.16 7.73
C THR A 104 3.80 9.63 7.45
N GLN A 105 2.61 10.16 7.75
CA GLN A 105 2.35 11.60 7.67
C GLN A 105 3.28 12.39 8.60
N LYS A 106 3.52 11.88 9.82
CA LYS A 106 4.38 12.51 10.83
C LYS A 106 5.88 12.50 10.45
N TYR A 107 6.36 11.39 9.90
CA TYR A 107 7.80 11.16 9.64
C TYR A 107 8.18 11.23 8.15
N SER A 108 7.20 11.50 7.27
CA SER A 108 7.31 11.72 5.83
C SER A 108 7.71 10.52 4.96
N VAL A 109 8.49 9.57 5.49
CA VAL A 109 9.04 8.45 4.71
C VAL A 109 8.65 7.12 5.32
N ALA A 110 8.15 6.22 4.47
CA ALA A 110 7.85 4.84 4.82
C ALA A 110 8.44 3.85 3.81
N VAL A 111 8.86 2.70 4.31
CA VAL A 111 9.21 1.51 3.53
C VAL A 111 8.27 0.38 3.92
N LYS A 112 7.68 -0.28 2.92
CA LYS A 112 6.62 -1.26 3.14
C LYS A 112 6.90 -2.58 2.44
N CYS A 113 6.76 -3.66 3.20
CA CYS A 113 6.77 -5.03 2.71
C CYS A 113 5.40 -5.42 2.11
N ALA A 114 5.37 -6.46 1.27
CA ALA A 114 4.12 -6.94 0.69
C ALA A 114 3.25 -7.60 1.76
N THR A 115 1.93 -7.44 1.64
CA THR A 115 0.95 -7.85 2.66
C THR A 115 -0.21 -8.56 2.01
N ILE A 116 -0.73 -9.60 2.65
CA ILE A 116 -1.92 -10.33 2.19
C ILE A 116 -3.14 -9.40 2.24
N THR A 117 -3.96 -9.39 1.19
CA THR A 117 -5.33 -8.88 1.28
C THR A 117 -6.24 -10.10 1.34
N PRO A 118 -6.88 -10.39 2.49
CA PRO A 118 -7.59 -11.66 2.66
C PRO A 118 -8.84 -11.71 1.80
N ASP A 119 -9.04 -12.84 1.12
CA ASP A 119 -10.30 -13.28 0.52
C ASP A 119 -10.97 -14.32 1.44
N GLU A 120 -12.07 -14.92 1.01
CA GLU A 120 -12.80 -15.94 1.76
C GLU A 120 -11.91 -17.12 2.17
N ALA A 121 -11.03 -17.57 1.26
CA ALA A 121 -10.11 -18.67 1.53
C ALA A 121 -9.09 -18.30 2.62
N ARG A 122 -8.53 -17.08 2.57
CA ARG A 122 -7.60 -16.60 3.61
C ARG A 122 -8.29 -16.37 4.96
N VAL A 123 -9.57 -16.01 4.97
CA VAL A 123 -10.36 -15.92 6.22
C VAL A 123 -10.44 -17.29 6.90
N GLU A 124 -10.70 -18.36 6.13
CA GLU A 124 -10.73 -19.72 6.66
C GLU A 124 -9.35 -20.21 7.10
N GLU A 125 -8.32 -20.00 6.28
CA GLU A 125 -6.94 -20.43 6.54
C GLU A 125 -6.39 -19.82 7.84
N PHE A 126 -6.55 -18.50 8.00
CA PHE A 126 -5.99 -17.76 9.13
C PHE A 126 -6.98 -17.59 10.29
N LYS A 127 -8.22 -18.10 10.17
CA LYS A 127 -9.30 -17.96 11.16
C LYS A 127 -9.53 -16.50 11.55
N LEU A 128 -9.62 -15.62 10.56
CA LEU A 128 -9.73 -14.18 10.76
C LEU A 128 -11.09 -13.79 11.36
N LYS A 129 -11.12 -12.70 12.12
CA LYS A 129 -12.37 -12.14 12.65
C LYS A 129 -13.31 -11.66 11.54
N LYS A 130 -12.73 -11.13 10.46
CA LYS A 130 -13.44 -10.65 9.27
C LYS A 130 -12.50 -10.55 8.07
N MET A 131 -13.07 -10.33 6.90
CA MET A 131 -12.31 -9.99 5.69
C MET A 131 -11.81 -8.54 5.80
N TRP A 132 -10.55 -8.38 6.22
CA TRP A 132 -9.91 -7.07 6.35
C TRP A 132 -9.64 -6.42 4.98
N LYS A 133 -9.76 -5.09 4.91
CA LYS A 133 -9.45 -4.33 3.69
C LYS A 133 -7.96 -4.39 3.37
N SER A 134 -7.61 -4.09 2.11
CA SER A 134 -6.20 -4.06 1.70
C SER A 134 -5.43 -2.97 2.44
N PRO A 135 -4.31 -3.28 3.13
CA PRO A 135 -3.50 -2.26 3.79
C PRO A 135 -3.01 -1.17 2.84
N ASN A 136 -2.70 -1.55 1.60
CA ASN A 136 -2.27 -0.61 0.56
C ASN A 136 -3.38 0.41 0.22
N GLY A 137 -4.64 -0.03 0.19
CA GLY A 137 -5.79 0.84 -0.02
C GLY A 137 -5.98 1.81 1.13
N THR A 138 -5.96 1.30 2.37
CA THR A 138 -6.08 2.11 3.60
C THR A 138 -4.99 3.18 3.68
N ILE A 139 -3.72 2.82 3.49
CA ILE A 139 -2.59 3.75 3.55
C ILE A 139 -2.72 4.83 2.45
N ARG A 140 -3.01 4.45 1.21
CA ARG A 140 -3.19 5.41 0.09
C ARG A 140 -4.35 6.38 0.34
N ASN A 141 -5.43 5.88 0.95
CA ASN A 141 -6.57 6.71 1.27
C ASN A 141 -6.26 7.78 2.33
N ILE A 142 -5.39 7.45 3.28
CA ILE A 142 -4.96 8.37 4.34
C ILE A 142 -3.91 9.36 3.82
N LEU A 143 -2.93 8.89 3.03
CA LEU A 143 -1.83 9.73 2.54
C LEU A 143 -2.19 10.57 1.31
N GLY A 144 -3.10 10.06 0.47
CA GLY A 144 -3.33 10.59 -0.87
C GLY A 144 -2.12 10.43 -1.80
N GLY A 145 -2.24 10.95 -3.03
CA GLY A 145 -1.12 11.08 -3.96
C GLY A 145 -1.15 10.13 -5.16
N THR A 146 0.04 9.91 -5.73
CA THR A 146 0.24 9.19 -6.99
C THR A 146 1.29 8.11 -6.78
N VAL A 147 1.01 6.90 -7.26
CA VAL A 147 1.95 5.78 -7.18
C VAL A 147 2.70 5.70 -8.49
N PHE A 148 4.00 5.94 -8.45
CA PHE A 148 4.89 5.75 -9.60
C PHE A 148 5.42 4.32 -9.62
N ARG A 149 5.39 3.70 -10.80
CA ARG A 149 5.96 2.36 -11.04
C ARG A 149 6.94 2.45 -12.20
N GLU A 150 8.18 2.06 -11.95
CA GLU A 150 9.26 2.08 -12.92
C GLU A 150 9.95 0.70 -12.93
N PRO A 151 10.33 0.17 -14.11
CA PRO A 151 11.08 -1.08 -14.20
C PRO A 151 12.54 -0.90 -13.79
N ILE A 152 13.09 -1.88 -13.06
CA ILE A 152 14.54 -2.00 -12.84
C ILE A 152 15.15 -2.73 -14.05
N ILE A 153 15.93 -2.03 -14.86
CA ILE A 153 16.47 -2.57 -16.13
C ILE A 153 17.80 -3.30 -15.90
N CYS A 154 17.83 -4.58 -16.25
CA CYS A 154 19.04 -5.40 -16.29
C CYS A 154 19.49 -5.61 -17.74
N LYS A 155 20.75 -5.26 -18.07
CA LYS A 155 21.29 -5.34 -19.45
C LYS A 155 21.21 -6.75 -20.05
N ASN A 156 21.25 -7.77 -19.21
CA ASN A 156 21.26 -9.19 -19.58
C ASN A 156 19.87 -9.84 -19.60
N ILE A 157 18.79 -9.09 -19.33
CA ILE A 157 17.42 -9.62 -19.36
C ILE A 157 16.70 -9.05 -20.60
N PRO A 158 16.33 -9.89 -21.59
CA PRO A 158 15.60 -9.43 -22.75
C PRO A 158 14.19 -8.97 -22.36
N ARG A 159 13.70 -7.91 -23.01
CA ARG A 159 12.36 -7.36 -22.77
C ARG A 159 11.34 -8.06 -23.65
N LEU A 160 10.12 -8.20 -23.13
CA LEU A 160 9.01 -8.81 -23.87
C LEU A 160 8.66 -8.02 -25.13
N VAL A 161 8.70 -6.69 -25.05
CA VAL A 161 8.54 -5.78 -26.20
C VAL A 161 9.93 -5.27 -26.59
N PRO A 162 10.53 -5.77 -27.68
CA PRO A 162 11.91 -5.44 -28.03
C PRO A 162 12.15 -3.96 -28.31
N GLY A 163 11.13 -3.27 -28.85
CA GLY A 163 11.19 -1.84 -29.18
C GLY A 163 11.23 -0.90 -27.98
N TRP A 164 10.94 -1.37 -26.76
CA TRP A 164 11.05 -0.56 -25.56
C TRP A 164 12.52 -0.42 -25.17
N THR A 165 13.23 0.57 -25.73
CA THR A 165 14.65 0.79 -25.43
C THR A 165 14.88 1.65 -24.19
N LYS A 166 13.85 2.38 -23.74
CA LYS A 166 13.85 3.23 -22.55
C LYS A 166 12.84 2.71 -21.52
N PRO A 167 13.04 2.98 -20.21
CA PRO A 167 12.05 2.67 -19.19
C PRO A 167 10.77 3.48 -19.42
N ILE A 168 9.64 2.93 -18.97
CA ILE A 168 8.34 3.61 -18.96
C ILE A 168 7.88 3.66 -17.51
N THR A 169 7.64 4.87 -17.01
CA THR A 169 7.17 5.10 -15.65
C THR A 169 5.69 5.38 -15.65
N ILE A 170 4.92 4.56 -14.93
CA ILE A 170 3.46 4.70 -14.83
C ILE A 170 3.14 5.48 -13.56
N GLY A 171 2.61 6.69 -13.71
CA GLY A 171 1.95 7.42 -12.64
C GLY A 171 0.51 6.94 -12.49
N ARG A 172 0.21 6.21 -11.41
CA ARG A 172 -1.14 5.72 -11.14
C ARG A 172 -1.84 6.61 -10.12
N HIS A 173 -3.02 7.11 -10.49
CA HIS A 173 -3.91 7.81 -9.56
C HIS A 173 -4.35 6.85 -8.43
N ALA A 174 -4.12 7.24 -7.18
CA ALA A 174 -4.30 6.38 -6.02
C ALA A 174 -5.50 6.80 -5.16
N HIS A 175 -6.52 7.43 -5.76
CA HIS A 175 -7.72 7.91 -5.08
C HIS A 175 -9.00 7.64 -5.90
N GLY A 176 -10.08 7.27 -5.19
CA GLY A 176 -11.41 7.15 -5.77
C GLY A 176 -11.61 5.90 -6.63
N ASP A 177 -12.49 6.03 -7.62
CA ASP A 177 -12.80 5.04 -8.64
C ASP A 177 -13.19 3.67 -8.05
N GLN A 178 -12.83 2.55 -8.71
CA GLN A 178 -13.20 1.22 -8.24
C GLN A 178 -12.66 0.88 -6.85
N TYR A 179 -11.61 1.57 -6.38
CA TYR A 179 -11.00 1.33 -5.06
C TYR A 179 -11.83 1.89 -3.90
N LYS A 180 -12.80 2.76 -4.19
CA LYS A 180 -13.77 3.30 -3.22
C LYS A 180 -15.20 3.20 -3.73
N ALA A 181 -15.45 2.26 -4.63
CA ALA A 181 -16.79 2.01 -5.11
C ALA A 181 -17.65 1.35 -4.01
N THR A 182 -18.96 1.51 -4.15
CA THR A 182 -19.96 0.72 -3.43
C THR A 182 -20.70 -0.11 -4.46
N ASP A 183 -20.65 -1.42 -4.29
CA ASP A 183 -21.25 -2.41 -5.17
C ASP A 183 -22.25 -3.29 -4.44
N PHE A 184 -23.19 -3.86 -5.20
CA PHE A 184 -24.20 -4.77 -4.67
C PHE A 184 -24.68 -5.74 -5.74
N VAL A 185 -25.18 -6.89 -5.28
CA VAL A 185 -25.92 -7.85 -6.10
C VAL A 185 -27.41 -7.52 -5.99
N ALA A 186 -28.07 -7.33 -7.13
CA ALA A 186 -29.53 -7.26 -7.21
C ALA A 186 -30.05 -8.71 -7.35
N ASP A 187 -30.72 -9.23 -6.32
CA ASP A 187 -31.24 -10.59 -6.29
C ASP A 187 -32.63 -10.74 -6.95
N ARG A 188 -33.25 -9.62 -7.32
CA ARG A 188 -34.60 -9.54 -7.89
C ARG A 188 -34.76 -8.31 -8.80
N ALA A 189 -35.87 -8.25 -9.52
CA ALA A 189 -36.24 -7.10 -10.34
C ALA A 189 -36.36 -5.81 -9.50
N GLY A 190 -35.92 -4.67 -10.04
CA GLY A 190 -35.96 -3.40 -9.32
C GLY A 190 -35.24 -2.26 -10.04
N LYS A 191 -35.53 -1.03 -9.61
CA LYS A 191 -34.95 0.20 -10.20
C LYS A 191 -33.71 0.64 -9.42
N PHE A 192 -32.58 0.78 -10.11
CA PHE A 192 -31.36 1.36 -9.58
C PHE A 192 -31.29 2.85 -9.95
N LYS A 193 -31.19 3.70 -8.94
CA LYS A 193 -31.06 5.15 -9.09
C LYS A 193 -29.87 5.70 -8.29
N MET A 194 -29.30 6.80 -8.76
CA MET A 194 -28.33 7.63 -8.03
C MET A 194 -29.01 8.91 -7.56
N VAL A 195 -28.67 9.35 -6.35
CA VAL A 195 -29.19 10.58 -5.75
C VAL A 195 -28.02 11.43 -5.25
N PHE A 196 -27.98 12.70 -5.65
CA PHE A 196 -27.04 13.69 -5.12
C PHE A 196 -27.81 14.74 -4.32
N THR A 197 -27.47 14.86 -3.04
CA THR A 197 -28.07 15.85 -2.12
C THR A 197 -27.05 16.94 -1.84
N PRO A 198 -27.24 18.16 -2.38
CA PRO A 198 -26.36 19.29 -2.12
C PRO A 198 -26.31 19.68 -0.64
N LYS A 199 -25.13 20.03 -0.13
CA LYS A 199 -24.94 20.47 1.27
C LYS A 199 -25.52 21.86 1.56
N ASP A 200 -25.65 22.69 0.54
CA ASP A 200 -26.24 24.04 0.63
C ASP A 200 -27.77 24.04 0.78
N GLY A 201 -28.39 22.86 0.78
CA GLY A 201 -29.84 22.70 0.91
C GLY A 201 -30.62 22.92 -0.39
N SER A 202 -29.93 23.10 -1.52
CA SER A 202 -30.59 23.10 -2.83
C SER A 202 -31.21 21.73 -3.17
N SER A 203 -32.12 21.71 -4.14
CA SER A 203 -32.93 20.52 -4.46
C SER A 203 -32.07 19.31 -4.85
N PRO A 204 -32.33 18.11 -4.29
CA PRO A 204 -31.63 16.90 -4.70
C PRO A 204 -31.80 16.61 -6.19
N LYS A 205 -30.76 16.02 -6.79
CA LYS A 205 -30.79 15.53 -8.17
C LYS A 205 -30.86 14.02 -8.17
N GLU A 206 -31.75 13.45 -8.97
CA GLU A 206 -31.91 11.99 -9.12
C GLU A 206 -31.67 11.58 -10.57
N TRP A 207 -31.01 10.43 -10.76
CA TRP A 207 -30.82 9.79 -12.07
C TRP A 207 -31.16 8.31 -11.97
N GLU A 208 -32.04 7.84 -12.83
CA GLU A 208 -32.25 6.41 -13.02
C GLU A 208 -31.09 5.84 -13.84
N VAL A 209 -30.42 4.83 -13.30
CA VAL A 209 -29.30 4.15 -13.96
C VAL A 209 -29.84 3.00 -14.81
N TYR A 210 -30.65 2.14 -14.20
CA TYR A 210 -31.22 0.98 -14.88
C TYR A 210 -32.43 0.43 -14.12
N ASN A 211 -33.35 -0.19 -14.85
CA ASN A 211 -34.45 -0.97 -14.28
C ASN A 211 -34.24 -2.45 -14.56
N PHE A 212 -33.82 -3.19 -13.53
CA PHE A 212 -33.52 -4.62 -13.62
C PHE A 212 -34.81 -5.42 -13.78
N PRO A 213 -34.98 -6.19 -14.88
CA PRO A 213 -36.12 -7.11 -15.03
C PRO A 213 -35.93 -8.43 -14.25
N ALA A 214 -34.69 -8.75 -13.87
CA ALA A 214 -34.27 -9.94 -13.12
C ALA A 214 -32.97 -9.63 -12.35
N GLY A 215 -32.30 -10.64 -11.79
CA GLY A 215 -31.06 -10.43 -11.03
C GLY A 215 -29.91 -9.79 -11.84
N GLY A 216 -28.99 -9.15 -11.14
CA GLY A 216 -27.85 -8.43 -11.74
C GLY A 216 -26.89 -7.85 -10.70
N VAL A 217 -26.05 -6.91 -11.11
CA VAL A 217 -25.10 -6.21 -10.23
C VAL A 217 -25.13 -4.70 -10.50
N GLY A 218 -24.91 -3.90 -9.45
CA GLY A 218 -24.82 -2.45 -9.54
C GLY A 218 -23.57 -1.95 -8.81
N MET A 219 -23.02 -0.83 -9.29
CA MET A 219 -21.86 -0.19 -8.67
C MET A 219 -21.95 1.33 -8.82
N GLY A 220 -21.62 2.06 -7.76
CA GLY A 220 -21.39 3.50 -7.77
C GLY A 220 -19.95 3.81 -7.38
N MET A 221 -19.31 4.77 -8.05
CA MET A 221 -17.96 5.24 -7.76
C MET A 221 -17.86 6.76 -7.85
N TYR A 222 -16.81 7.34 -7.27
CA TYR A 222 -16.60 8.79 -7.27
C TYR A 222 -15.11 9.15 -7.38
N ASN A 223 -14.87 10.39 -7.78
CA ASN A 223 -13.59 11.07 -7.63
C ASN A 223 -13.83 12.54 -7.23
N THR A 224 -12.78 13.27 -6.87
CA THR A 224 -12.89 14.67 -6.40
C THR A 224 -11.96 15.59 -7.17
N ASP A 225 -12.39 16.84 -7.37
CA ASP A 225 -11.61 17.90 -8.02
C ASP A 225 -10.53 18.52 -7.10
N GLU A 226 -10.41 18.04 -5.86
CA GLU A 226 -9.84 18.80 -4.74
C GLU A 226 -8.42 19.34 -5.02
N ARG A 227 -8.31 20.67 -4.91
CA ARG A 227 -7.14 21.51 -5.22
C ARG A 227 -6.09 21.57 -4.11
N GLU A 228 -6.30 20.86 -3.00
CA GLU A 228 -5.35 20.82 -1.88
C GLU A 228 -4.41 19.62 -1.99
N GLY A 229 -3.28 19.87 -2.64
CA GLY A 229 -2.26 18.87 -2.94
C GLY A 229 -2.16 18.68 -4.44
N VAL A 230 -1.01 19.07 -5.00
CA VAL A 230 -0.71 19.09 -6.44
C VAL A 230 -1.52 18.02 -7.21
N PRO A 231 -2.41 18.43 -8.15
CA PRO A 231 -3.29 17.51 -8.85
C PRO A 231 -2.49 16.37 -9.46
N PHE A 232 -3.10 15.18 -9.65
CA PHE A 232 -2.45 14.05 -10.34
C PHE A 232 -1.70 14.51 -11.61
N LEU A 233 -2.31 15.42 -12.38
CA LEU A 233 -1.68 16.11 -13.50
C LEU A 233 -0.44 16.92 -13.09
N GLY A 234 -0.55 17.78 -12.08
CA GLY A 234 0.54 18.60 -11.58
C GLY A 234 1.72 17.79 -11.03
N ARG A 235 1.48 16.61 -10.46
CA ARG A 235 2.56 15.70 -10.01
C ARG A 235 3.21 14.97 -11.18
N GLY A 236 2.43 14.57 -12.18
CA GLY A 236 2.96 14.08 -13.45
C GLY A 236 3.87 15.12 -14.12
N LEU A 237 3.44 16.39 -14.16
CA LEU A 237 4.20 17.51 -14.73
C LEU A 237 5.44 17.86 -13.90
N ALA A 238 5.33 17.89 -12.58
CA ALA A 238 6.45 18.18 -11.67
C ALA A 238 7.57 17.13 -11.73
N LEU A 239 7.28 15.91 -12.21
CA LEU A 239 8.28 14.85 -12.44
C LEU A 239 8.71 14.74 -13.90
N GLY A 240 7.84 15.10 -14.86
CA GLY A 240 8.25 15.29 -16.26
C GLY A 240 9.36 16.33 -16.40
N GLY A 241 9.34 17.39 -15.57
CA GLY A 241 10.40 18.40 -15.49
C GLY A 241 11.81 17.83 -15.22
N PRO A 242 12.05 17.13 -14.09
CA PRO A 242 13.36 16.55 -13.79
C PRO A 242 13.72 15.32 -14.64
N CYS A 243 12.74 14.57 -15.16
CA CYS A 243 13.02 13.42 -16.04
C CYS A 243 13.20 13.79 -17.52
N GLN A 244 12.81 15.00 -17.96
CA GLN A 244 12.81 15.42 -19.37
C GLN A 244 12.11 14.43 -20.33
N GLU A 245 11.10 13.71 -19.85
CA GLU A 245 10.35 12.73 -20.65
C GLU A 245 8.91 13.22 -20.90
N PRO A 246 8.31 12.90 -22.07
CA PRO A 246 6.95 13.32 -22.40
C PRO A 246 5.90 12.66 -21.51
N LEU A 247 4.89 13.44 -21.10
CA LEU A 247 3.76 12.95 -20.30
C LEU A 247 2.58 12.57 -21.21
N PHE A 248 2.07 11.35 -21.03
CA PHE A 248 0.89 10.84 -21.73
C PHE A 248 -0.24 10.55 -20.75
N LEU A 249 -1.44 11.06 -21.03
CA LEU A 249 -2.63 10.88 -20.21
C LEU A 249 -3.82 10.41 -21.06
N PRO A 250 -3.92 9.11 -21.36
CA PRO A 250 -5.10 8.58 -22.03
C PRO A 250 -6.26 8.46 -21.03
N ALA A 251 -7.33 9.23 -21.23
CA ALA A 251 -8.61 8.94 -20.59
C ALA A 251 -9.34 7.89 -21.42
N VAL A 252 -9.66 6.74 -20.84
CA VAL A 252 -10.49 5.72 -21.50
C VAL A 252 -11.93 6.20 -21.41
N HIS A 253 -12.40 6.95 -22.41
CA HIS A 253 -13.82 6.99 -22.72
C HIS A 253 -14.21 5.60 -23.19
N LEU A 254 -15.13 4.94 -22.49
CA LEU A 254 -15.77 3.71 -22.94
C LEU A 254 -16.42 3.98 -24.31
N GLY A 255 -15.68 3.69 -25.40
CA GLY A 255 -16.23 3.67 -26.76
C GLY A 255 -15.42 4.30 -27.90
N LEU A 256 -14.41 5.16 -27.69
CA LEU A 256 -13.66 5.75 -28.81
C LEU A 256 -12.18 5.99 -28.47
N CYS A 257 -11.31 5.81 -29.48
CA CYS A 257 -9.85 5.99 -29.49
C CYS A 257 -9.26 6.86 -28.38
N ALA A 258 -8.31 6.30 -27.62
CA ALA A 258 -7.45 7.07 -26.73
C ALA A 258 -6.65 8.10 -27.56
N GLN A 259 -7.02 9.37 -27.48
CA GLN A 259 -6.19 10.46 -27.99
C GLN A 259 -5.02 10.66 -27.02
N LEU A 260 -3.83 10.28 -27.45
CA LEU A 260 -2.57 10.63 -26.79
C LEU A 260 -2.25 12.09 -27.14
N LEU A 261 -2.64 13.03 -26.28
CA LEU A 261 -2.19 14.41 -26.40
C LEU A 261 -0.84 14.56 -25.68
N PRO A 262 0.24 14.96 -26.38
CA PRO A 262 1.46 15.37 -25.72
C PRO A 262 1.18 16.68 -24.98
N VAL A 263 1.32 16.68 -23.66
CA VAL A 263 1.26 17.91 -22.86
C VAL A 263 2.69 18.39 -22.70
N CYS A 264 3.10 19.35 -23.54
CA CYS A 264 4.49 19.80 -23.59
C CYS A 264 4.79 20.97 -22.65
N HIS A 265 3.80 21.77 -22.23
CA HIS A 265 4.03 22.88 -21.31
C HIS A 265 2.90 23.14 -20.28
N PRO A 266 3.22 23.70 -19.09
CA PRO A 266 2.22 24.07 -18.08
C PRO A 266 1.16 25.06 -18.56
N GLU A 267 1.48 25.90 -19.55
CA GLU A 267 0.58 26.93 -20.11
C GLU A 267 -0.51 26.34 -21.03
N GLU A 268 -0.25 25.21 -21.70
CA GLU A 268 -1.21 24.56 -22.61
C GLU A 268 -2.36 23.87 -21.85
N VAL A 269 -2.14 23.48 -20.59
CA VAL A 269 -3.16 22.85 -19.74
C VAL A 269 -4.21 23.85 -19.27
N ALA A 270 -3.83 25.10 -19.00
CA ALA A 270 -4.77 26.16 -18.69
C ALA A 270 -5.75 26.36 -19.86
N ALA A 271 -5.24 26.35 -21.10
CA ALA A 271 -6.04 26.46 -22.30
C ALA A 271 -7.01 25.27 -22.48
N VAL A 272 -6.60 24.03 -22.23
CA VAL A 272 -7.50 22.86 -22.30
C VAL A 272 -8.61 22.91 -21.25
N HIS A 273 -8.28 23.33 -20.02
CA HIS A 273 -9.23 23.43 -18.92
C HIS A 273 -10.23 24.60 -19.09
N GLU A 274 -9.79 25.69 -19.70
CA GLU A 274 -10.61 26.86 -20.04
C GLU A 274 -11.50 26.60 -21.26
N HIS A 275 -11.00 25.88 -22.28
CA HIS A 275 -11.76 25.50 -23.46
C HIS A 275 -12.89 24.49 -23.16
N GLN A 276 -12.70 23.60 -22.16
CA GLN A 276 -13.76 22.70 -21.68
C GLN A 276 -14.85 23.42 -20.86
N LYS A 277 -14.52 24.53 -20.21
CA LYS A 277 -15.48 25.32 -19.42
C LYS A 277 -16.39 26.20 -20.27
N HIS A 278 -15.90 26.74 -21.39
CA HIS A 278 -16.59 27.80 -22.12
C HIS A 278 -17.41 27.35 -23.34
N HIS A 279 -17.27 26.10 -23.82
CA HIS A 279 -18.00 25.64 -25.02
C HIS A 279 -18.60 24.22 -24.92
N PRO A 280 -19.52 23.93 -23.98
CA PRO A 280 -20.22 22.64 -23.94
C PRO A 280 -21.07 22.37 -25.20
N GLU A 281 -21.51 23.41 -25.92
CA GLU A 281 -22.31 23.25 -27.15
C GLU A 281 -21.50 22.89 -28.40
N SER A 282 -20.20 23.17 -28.42
CA SER A 282 -19.33 22.80 -29.54
C SER A 282 -19.22 21.27 -29.68
N LEU A 283 -19.28 20.54 -28.56
CA LEU A 283 -19.33 19.08 -28.53
C LEU A 283 -20.68 18.52 -29.02
N ARG A 284 -21.79 19.22 -28.78
CA ARG A 284 -23.12 18.79 -29.27
C ARG A 284 -23.24 18.86 -30.79
N ARG A 285 -22.63 19.86 -31.44
CA ARG A 285 -22.61 19.95 -32.91
C ARG A 285 -21.74 18.88 -33.56
N ALA A 286 -20.64 18.49 -32.93
CA ALA A 286 -19.81 17.39 -33.42
C ALA A 286 -20.54 16.02 -33.34
N LEU A 287 -21.49 15.86 -32.42
CA LEU A 287 -22.28 14.63 -32.22
C LEU A 287 -23.53 14.51 -33.12
N GLN A 288 -23.92 15.56 -33.84
CA GLN A 288 -25.12 15.54 -34.71
C GLN A 288 -24.81 15.45 -36.22
N GLY A 289 -23.55 15.53 -36.63
CA GLY A 289 -23.17 15.39 -38.04
C GLY A 289 -22.45 14.08 -38.27
N HIS A 290 -23.18 13.02 -38.65
CA HIS A 290 -22.79 11.91 -39.55
C HIS A 290 -23.85 10.79 -39.43
N LEU A 291 -24.99 10.98 -40.08
CA LEU A 291 -25.81 9.86 -40.56
C LEU A 291 -25.40 9.61 -42.02
N PRO A 292 -24.77 8.48 -42.37
CA PRO A 292 -24.80 7.99 -43.74
C PRO A 292 -26.03 7.10 -43.89
N GLY A 293 -27.06 7.62 -44.56
CA GLY A 293 -27.98 6.80 -45.33
C GLY A 293 -27.33 6.39 -46.65
N ASP A 294 -27.86 5.31 -47.23
CA ASP A 294 -27.49 4.67 -48.50
C ASP A 294 -26.37 3.61 -48.44
N LEU A 295 -26.73 2.42 -47.93
CA LEU A 295 -26.81 1.15 -48.69
C LEU A 295 -27.37 0.02 -47.79
#